data_AF-A0A0M6WGU1-F1
#
_entry.id   AF-A0A0M6WGU1-F1
#
_cell.length_a   1.000
_cell.length_b   1.000
_cell.length_c   1.000
_cell.angle_alpha   90.00
_cell.angle_beta   90.00
_cell.angle_gamma   90.00
#
_symmetry.space_group_name_H-M   'P 1'
#
loop_
_entity.id
_entity.type
_entity.pdbx_description
1 polymer ?
#
loop_
_entity_poly.entity_id
_entity_poly.type
_entity_poly.pdbx_seq_one_letter_code
_entity_poly.pdbx_strand_id
1 'polypeptide(L)'
;MEDMFKNEIFGTLEPPHGAIIKAGISLPTNQDIYFASKWNELFERYSTARIFLRKTQEEDWDYWFNRIDKPDVQRAVELIFKSNLYETALLNYNILVDLSWTITYVSAEYVLYSFDKDGNVTNAEDVSCMHPIEEAYDLLRKTENGVSTPHAEGNPFAYLKKMVPEFSPAVDLIVEFWKNFSNSNIRNLYNYIKHKGKPIYREIEEFRGGKAMRLLINKQEYPSDIRDVQKIVGLKQGIDELIHFDDNILFPYIQNLLELLNTAVDPSPMAFM
;
A
#
# COMPACT_ATOMS: atom_id res chain seq x y z
N MET A 1 -11.29 -17.88 17.03
CA MET A 1 -9.99 -17.18 17.10
C MET A 1 -10.34 -15.71 17.18
N GLU A 2 -9.87 -15.01 18.21
CA GLU A 2 -10.07 -13.56 18.30
C GLU A 2 -9.35 -12.91 17.10
N ASP A 3 -9.97 -11.93 16.44
CA ASP A 3 -9.30 -11.27 15.30
C ASP A 3 -8.05 -10.57 15.81
N MET A 4 -6.95 -10.75 15.08
CA MET A 4 -5.67 -10.14 15.45
C MET A 4 -5.66 -8.62 15.21
N PHE A 5 -6.56 -8.12 14.37
CA PHE A 5 -6.74 -6.70 14.11
C PHE A 5 -7.88 -6.14 14.96
N LYS A 6 -7.70 -4.92 15.46
CA LYS A 6 -8.73 -4.22 16.24
C LYS A 6 -9.83 -3.64 15.37
N ASN A 7 -9.49 -3.27 14.14
CA ASN A 7 -10.38 -2.56 13.23
C ASN A 7 -10.90 -3.48 12.13
N GLU A 8 -12.18 -3.41 11.80
CA GLU A 8 -12.78 -4.13 10.67
C GLU A 8 -12.67 -3.30 9.39
N ILE A 9 -12.14 -3.89 8.31
CA ILE A 9 -12.03 -3.22 7.00
C ILE A 9 -13.25 -3.48 6.11
N PHE A 10 -13.88 -4.64 6.23
CA PHE A 10 -15.08 -4.98 5.47
C PHE A 10 -16.28 -4.20 6.02
N GLY A 11 -17.01 -3.50 5.17
CA GLY A 11 -18.06 -2.57 5.60
C GLY A 11 -17.60 -1.25 6.24
N THR A 12 -16.28 -1.03 6.42
CA THR A 12 -15.73 0.28 6.87
C THR A 12 -14.91 0.95 5.79
N LEU A 13 -13.97 0.23 5.17
CA LEU A 13 -13.08 0.74 4.10
C LEU A 13 -13.42 0.17 2.73
N GLU A 14 -14.33 -0.80 2.68
CA GLU A 14 -14.85 -1.36 1.43
C GLU A 14 -15.53 -0.24 0.61
N PRO A 15 -15.33 -0.20 -0.72
CA PRO A 15 -16.10 0.70 -1.57
C PRO A 15 -17.59 0.53 -1.28
N PRO A 16 -18.38 1.61 -1.31
CA PRO A 16 -19.83 1.50 -1.25
C PRO A 16 -20.33 0.44 -2.24
N HIS A 17 -21.38 -0.28 -1.86
CA HIS A 17 -21.99 -1.29 -2.72
C HIS A 17 -23.51 -1.30 -2.54
N GLY A 18 -24.26 -1.76 -3.57
CA GLY A 18 -25.71 -1.93 -3.47
C GLY A 18 -26.53 -0.65 -3.61
N ALA A 19 -26.05 0.30 -4.42
CA ALA A 19 -26.77 1.53 -4.71
C ALA A 19 -28.15 1.24 -5.34
N ILE A 20 -29.21 1.82 -4.77
CA ILE A 20 -30.57 1.75 -5.33
C ILE A 20 -30.76 2.90 -6.30
N ILE A 21 -30.80 2.61 -7.61
CA ILE A 21 -31.07 3.65 -8.61
C ILE A 21 -32.53 4.12 -8.49
N LYS A 22 -32.71 5.43 -8.28
CA LYS A 22 -34.01 6.12 -8.35
C LYS A 22 -34.01 7.08 -9.54
N ALA A 23 -35.20 7.40 -10.05
CA ALA A 23 -35.34 8.43 -11.06
C ALA A 23 -34.80 9.78 -10.52
N GLY A 24 -33.89 10.41 -11.28
CA GLY A 24 -33.26 11.68 -10.92
C GLY A 24 -31.81 11.60 -10.41
N ILE A 25 -31.22 10.40 -10.31
CA ILE A 25 -29.78 10.25 -10.01
C ILE A 25 -28.94 10.60 -11.26
N SER A 26 -27.86 11.36 -11.07
CA SER A 26 -26.90 11.70 -12.12
C SER A 26 -26.17 10.46 -12.62
N LEU A 27 -25.97 10.37 -13.94
CA LEU A 27 -25.06 9.38 -14.50
C LEU A 27 -23.64 9.61 -13.97
N PRO A 28 -22.85 8.54 -13.74
CA PRO A 28 -21.50 8.72 -13.24
C PRO A 28 -20.65 9.49 -14.25
N THR A 29 -19.66 10.23 -13.77
CA THR A 29 -18.63 10.79 -14.63
C THR A 29 -17.45 9.81 -14.75
N ASN A 30 -16.50 10.09 -15.65
CA ASN A 30 -15.25 9.35 -15.66
C ASN A 30 -14.49 9.47 -14.33
N GLN A 31 -14.53 10.65 -13.69
CA GLN A 31 -13.93 10.86 -12.37
C GLN A 31 -14.53 9.90 -11.34
N ASP A 32 -15.85 9.75 -11.32
CA ASP A 32 -16.56 8.87 -10.38
C ASP A 32 -16.09 7.41 -10.57
N ILE A 33 -16.02 6.97 -11.82
CA ILE A 33 -15.57 5.60 -12.16
C ILE A 33 -14.10 5.38 -11.78
N TYR A 34 -13.22 6.37 -12.00
CA TYR A 34 -11.82 6.25 -11.59
C TYR A 34 -11.66 6.27 -10.08
N PHE A 35 -12.39 7.13 -9.40
CA PHE A 35 -12.37 7.19 -7.95
C PHE A 35 -12.84 5.85 -7.36
N ALA A 36 -13.96 5.31 -7.82
CA ALA A 36 -14.46 4.01 -7.39
C ALA A 36 -13.47 2.87 -7.72
N SER A 37 -12.89 2.87 -8.91
CA SER A 37 -11.87 1.89 -9.33
C SER A 37 -10.63 1.93 -8.42
N LYS A 38 -10.11 3.13 -8.14
CA LYS A 38 -8.93 3.30 -7.27
C LYS A 38 -9.22 2.99 -5.82
N TRP A 39 -10.42 3.29 -5.34
CA TRP A 39 -10.87 2.85 -4.02
C TRP A 39 -10.85 1.31 -3.95
N ASN A 40 -11.40 0.64 -4.97
CA ASN A 40 -11.40 -0.82 -5.00
C ASN A 40 -9.97 -1.40 -5.04
N GLU A 41 -9.09 -0.89 -5.90
CA GLU A 41 -7.67 -1.31 -5.95
C GLU A 41 -6.97 -1.11 -4.59
N LEU A 42 -7.24 0.00 -3.91
CA LEU A 42 -6.72 0.31 -2.57
C LEU A 42 -7.24 -0.71 -1.55
N PHE A 43 -8.54 -0.99 -1.54
CA PHE A 43 -9.17 -1.95 -0.64
C PHE A 43 -8.67 -3.39 -0.86
N GLU A 44 -8.50 -3.82 -2.10
CA GLU A 44 -7.93 -5.14 -2.44
C GLU A 44 -6.50 -5.30 -1.93
N ARG A 45 -5.68 -4.24 -2.02
CA ARG A 45 -4.32 -4.25 -1.47
C ARG A 45 -4.32 -4.33 0.05
N TYR A 46 -5.21 -3.59 0.70
CA TYR A 46 -5.38 -3.67 2.16
C TYR A 46 -5.77 -5.08 2.59
N SER A 47 -6.80 -5.63 1.96
CA SER A 47 -7.30 -6.99 2.21
C SER A 47 -6.20 -8.04 2.02
N THR A 48 -5.45 -7.94 0.92
CA THR A 48 -4.31 -8.83 0.63
C THR A 48 -3.25 -8.74 1.72
N ALA A 49 -2.87 -7.53 2.15
CA ALA A 49 -1.88 -7.33 3.21
C ALA A 49 -2.30 -8.02 4.51
N ARG A 50 -3.56 -7.85 4.92
CA ARG A 50 -4.12 -8.48 6.12
C ARG A 50 -4.22 -10.00 6.02
N ILE A 51 -4.54 -10.55 4.85
CA ILE A 51 -4.54 -12.01 4.62
C ILE A 51 -3.16 -12.59 4.90
N PHE A 52 -2.11 -12.01 4.29
CA PHE A 52 -0.75 -12.50 4.47
C PHE A 52 -0.27 -12.33 5.92
N LEU A 53 -0.61 -11.20 6.56
CA LEU A 53 -0.24 -10.97 7.95
C LEU A 53 -0.96 -11.93 8.92
N ARG A 54 -2.26 -12.23 8.70
CA ARG A 54 -2.99 -13.29 9.42
C ARG A 54 -2.33 -14.65 9.27
N LYS A 55 -1.89 -15.00 8.07
CA LYS A 55 -1.18 -16.27 7.82
C LYS A 55 0.14 -16.37 8.59
N THR A 56 0.76 -15.25 9.00
CA THR A 56 1.94 -15.32 9.88
C THR A 56 1.63 -15.82 11.29
N GLN A 57 0.37 -15.75 11.74
CA GLN A 57 -0.08 -16.16 13.06
C GLN A 57 -0.53 -17.62 13.11
N GLU A 58 -0.73 -18.25 11.96
CA GLU A 58 -1.08 -19.67 11.91
C GLU A 58 0.10 -20.56 12.29
N GLU A 59 -0.23 -21.70 12.90
CA GLU A 59 0.73 -22.73 13.32
C GLU A 59 0.56 -24.05 12.56
N ASP A 60 -0.51 -24.18 11.78
CA ASP A 60 -0.72 -25.34 10.92
C ASP A 60 -0.02 -25.12 9.56
N TRP A 61 1.02 -25.91 9.34
CA TRP A 61 1.88 -25.85 8.16
C TRP A 61 1.70 -27.06 7.23
N ASP A 62 0.86 -28.02 7.59
CA ASP A 62 0.71 -29.29 6.86
C ASP A 62 0.20 -29.10 5.42
N TYR A 63 -0.53 -28.01 5.18
CA TYR A 63 -0.96 -27.62 3.84
C TYR A 63 0.18 -27.11 2.95
N TRP A 64 1.24 -26.53 3.53
CA TRP A 64 2.30 -25.85 2.79
C TRP A 64 3.48 -26.77 2.45
N PHE A 65 3.83 -27.69 3.34
CA PHE A 65 4.92 -28.62 3.14
C PHE A 65 4.79 -29.85 4.06
N ASN A 66 5.37 -30.97 3.63
CA ASN A 66 5.39 -32.19 4.43
C ASN A 66 6.18 -31.99 5.73
N ARG A 67 5.69 -32.53 6.85
CA ARG A 67 6.40 -32.53 8.12
C ARG A 67 7.79 -33.14 7.98
N ILE A 68 8.75 -32.53 8.66
CA ILE A 68 10.15 -32.96 8.69
C ILE A 68 10.45 -33.57 10.07
N ASP A 69 11.00 -34.79 10.08
CA ASP A 69 11.26 -35.54 11.31
C ASP A 69 12.22 -34.85 12.30
N LYS A 70 13.06 -33.92 11.79
CA LYS A 70 14.02 -33.15 12.60
C LYS A 70 13.36 -31.86 13.12
N PRO A 71 13.12 -31.70 14.44
CA PRO A 71 12.38 -30.56 14.99
C PRO A 71 13.02 -29.20 14.66
N ASP A 72 14.35 -29.08 14.74
CA ASP A 72 15.05 -27.84 14.42
C ASP A 72 14.89 -27.45 12.94
N VAL A 73 14.92 -28.44 12.05
CA VAL A 73 14.75 -28.23 10.61
C VAL A 73 13.30 -27.88 10.28
N GLN A 74 12.34 -28.59 10.89
CA GLN A 74 10.92 -28.25 10.81
C GLN A 74 10.70 -26.79 11.21
N ARG A 75 11.21 -26.37 12.37
CA ARG A 75 11.03 -25.01 12.87
C ARG A 75 11.69 -23.95 11.98
N ALA A 76 12.89 -24.23 11.46
CA ALA A 76 13.55 -23.33 10.53
C ALA A 76 12.73 -23.14 9.24
N VAL A 77 12.14 -24.22 8.69
CA VAL A 77 11.28 -24.16 7.50
C VAL A 77 10.00 -23.36 7.78
N GLU A 78 9.33 -23.60 8.91
CA GLU A 78 8.16 -22.81 9.33
C GLU A 78 8.47 -21.30 9.38
N LEU A 79 9.62 -20.93 9.96
CA LEU A 79 10.05 -19.54 10.04
C LEU A 79 10.38 -18.94 8.68
N ILE A 80 10.93 -19.72 7.73
CA ILE A 80 11.16 -19.28 6.35
C ILE A 80 9.83 -18.97 5.65
N PHE A 81 8.83 -19.84 5.77
CA PHE A 81 7.50 -19.57 5.20
C PHE A 81 6.86 -18.35 5.87
N LYS A 82 6.92 -18.27 7.20
CA LYS A 82 6.44 -17.11 7.95
C LYS A 82 7.12 -15.81 7.52
N SER A 83 8.42 -15.82 7.23
CA SER A 83 9.15 -14.65 6.73
C SER A 83 8.65 -14.22 5.34
N ASN A 84 8.41 -15.16 4.44
CA ASN A 84 7.88 -14.85 3.10
C ASN A 84 6.46 -14.25 3.16
N LEU A 85 5.61 -14.78 4.04
CA LEU A 85 4.27 -14.24 4.29
C LEU A 85 4.36 -12.81 4.85
N TYR A 86 5.24 -12.59 5.84
CA TYR A 86 5.51 -11.26 6.39
C TYR A 86 6.02 -10.27 5.34
N GLU A 87 7.00 -10.65 4.52
CA GLU A 87 7.53 -9.81 3.44
C GLU A 87 6.44 -9.45 2.43
N THR A 88 5.55 -10.40 2.10
CA THR A 88 4.44 -10.17 1.18
C THR A 88 3.41 -9.19 1.77
N ALA A 89 3.10 -9.31 3.07
CA ALA A 89 2.26 -8.33 3.75
C ALA A 89 2.91 -6.93 3.74
N LEU A 90 4.19 -6.85 4.10
CA LEU A 90 4.97 -5.60 4.11
C LEU A 90 4.97 -4.90 2.74
N LEU A 91 5.14 -5.66 1.66
CA LEU A 91 5.06 -5.15 0.28
C LEU A 91 3.68 -4.57 -0.01
N ASN A 92 2.60 -5.29 0.31
CA ASN A 92 1.24 -4.83 0.04
C ASN A 92 0.86 -3.59 0.87
N TYR A 93 1.27 -3.50 2.14
CA TYR A 93 1.07 -2.29 2.94
C TYR A 93 1.80 -1.06 2.36
N ASN A 94 3.01 -1.24 1.84
CA ASN A 94 3.72 -0.13 1.20
C ASN A 94 3.09 0.27 -0.14
N ILE A 95 2.64 -0.70 -0.95
CA ILE A 95 1.89 -0.43 -2.18
C ILE A 95 0.58 0.30 -1.87
N LEU A 96 -0.13 -0.12 -0.82
CA LEU A 96 -1.35 0.52 -0.34
C LEU A 96 -1.12 1.99 0.02
N VAL A 97 -0.05 2.28 0.77
CA VAL A 97 0.36 3.65 1.07
C VAL A 97 0.67 4.42 -0.22
N ASP A 98 1.41 3.82 -1.14
CA ASP A 98 1.73 4.47 -2.42
C ASP A 98 0.44 4.74 -3.25
N LEU A 99 -0.54 3.83 -3.23
CA LEU A 99 -1.83 4.01 -3.90
C LEU A 99 -2.69 5.10 -3.24
N SER A 100 -2.56 5.33 -1.93
CA SER A 100 -3.35 6.33 -1.21
C SER A 100 -3.11 7.76 -1.72
N TRP A 101 -1.88 8.09 -2.12
CA TRP A 101 -1.65 9.37 -2.79
C TRP A 101 -1.95 9.32 -4.28
N THR A 102 -1.83 8.16 -4.95
CA THR A 102 -2.25 8.02 -6.34
C THR A 102 -3.74 8.30 -6.50
N ILE A 103 -4.60 7.69 -5.67
CA ILE A 103 -6.05 7.97 -5.70
C ILE A 103 -6.33 9.45 -5.47
N THR A 104 -5.60 10.09 -4.55
CA THR A 104 -5.79 11.51 -4.26
C THR A 104 -5.37 12.41 -5.40
N TYR A 105 -4.19 12.16 -5.98
CA TYR A 105 -3.69 12.89 -7.12
C TYR A 105 -4.62 12.74 -8.32
N VAL A 106 -4.95 11.50 -8.68
CA VAL A 106 -5.86 11.20 -9.80
C VAL A 106 -7.22 11.85 -9.58
N SER A 107 -7.81 11.70 -8.39
CA SER A 107 -9.14 12.27 -8.11
C SER A 107 -9.16 13.78 -8.22
N ALA A 108 -8.11 14.47 -7.76
CA ALA A 108 -8.00 15.93 -7.85
C ALA A 108 -7.68 16.39 -9.28
N GLU A 109 -6.76 15.72 -9.97
CA GLU A 109 -6.35 16.07 -11.34
C GLU A 109 -7.52 15.90 -12.34
N TYR A 110 -8.38 14.90 -12.13
CA TYR A 110 -9.57 14.70 -12.97
C TYR A 110 -10.62 15.80 -12.82
N VAL A 111 -10.68 16.51 -11.68
CA VAL A 111 -11.50 17.73 -11.51
C VAL A 111 -11.00 18.88 -12.37
N LEU A 112 -9.84 18.74 -13.02
CA LEU A 112 -9.27 19.76 -13.88
C LEU A 112 -9.34 19.41 -15.37
N TYR A 113 -9.76 18.20 -15.77
CA TYR A 113 -9.80 17.81 -17.19
C TYR A 113 -11.16 17.94 -17.87
N SER A 114 -11.15 18.47 -19.10
CA SER A 114 -12.30 18.34 -20.02
C SER A 114 -11.81 18.32 -21.47
N PHE A 115 -12.64 17.87 -22.42
CA PHE A 115 -12.15 17.25 -23.66
C PHE A 115 -12.86 17.68 -24.97
N ASP A 116 -12.14 17.60 -26.10
CA ASP A 116 -12.71 17.76 -27.45
C ASP A 116 -13.33 16.46 -27.97
N LYS A 117 -13.95 16.56 -29.14
CA LYS A 117 -14.55 15.47 -29.91
C LYS A 117 -13.57 14.36 -30.33
N ASP A 118 -12.26 14.61 -30.22
CA ASP A 118 -11.19 13.68 -30.60
C ASP A 118 -10.49 13.10 -29.36
N GLY A 119 -11.05 13.32 -28.15
CA GLY A 119 -10.56 12.78 -26.87
C GLY A 119 -9.41 13.55 -26.23
N ASN A 120 -9.05 14.73 -26.74
CA ASN A 120 -7.95 15.53 -26.19
C ASN A 120 -8.44 16.48 -25.09
N VAL A 121 -7.65 16.65 -24.03
CA VAL A 121 -7.95 17.62 -22.95
C VAL A 121 -7.98 19.05 -23.54
N THR A 122 -9.15 19.69 -23.58
CA THR A 122 -9.42 21.03 -24.13
C THR A 122 -9.34 22.17 -23.14
N ASN A 123 -9.53 21.86 -21.88
CA ASN A 123 -9.70 22.83 -20.81
C ASN A 123 -9.27 22.11 -19.56
N ALA A 124 -7.96 22.08 -19.39
CA ALA A 124 -7.29 21.77 -18.14
C ALA A 124 -7.78 22.65 -16.94
N GLU A 125 -8.85 23.44 -17.10
CA GLU A 125 -9.35 24.41 -16.14
C GLU A 125 -10.89 24.41 -15.94
N ASP A 126 -11.76 23.61 -16.61
CA ASP A 126 -13.25 23.71 -16.44
C ASP A 126 -14.09 22.42 -16.75
N VAL A 127 -14.39 21.56 -15.76
CA VAL A 127 -14.69 20.11 -15.96
C VAL A 127 -16.15 19.64 -16.10
N SER A 128 -16.41 18.63 -16.98
CA SER A 128 -17.34 17.47 -16.79
C SER A 128 -17.64 16.65 -18.09
N CYS A 129 -17.54 15.28 -18.07
CA CYS A 129 -18.32 14.26 -18.85
C CYS A 129 -17.73 12.81 -18.86
N MET A 130 -18.50 11.81 -19.35
CA MET A 130 -18.08 10.40 -19.61
C MET A 130 -17.39 10.22 -20.98
N HIS A 131 -16.49 9.23 -21.12
CA HIS A 131 -15.76 8.93 -22.38
C HIS A 131 -15.89 7.46 -22.83
N PRO A 132 -15.59 7.14 -24.12
CA PRO A 132 -15.39 5.78 -24.59
C PRO A 132 -14.31 5.03 -23.79
N ILE A 133 -14.43 3.69 -23.73
CA ILE A 133 -13.63 2.83 -22.83
C ILE A 133 -12.12 2.95 -23.06
N GLU A 134 -11.65 2.93 -24.33
CA GLU A 134 -10.21 3.00 -24.62
C GLU A 134 -9.62 4.37 -24.25
N GLU A 135 -10.31 5.44 -24.61
CA GLU A 135 -9.92 6.81 -24.25
C GLU A 135 -9.89 7.00 -22.73
N ALA A 136 -10.91 6.49 -22.02
CA ALA A 136 -10.95 6.51 -20.58
C ALA A 136 -9.72 5.78 -19.97
N TYR A 137 -9.42 4.58 -20.45
CA TYR A 137 -8.27 3.82 -19.97
C TYR A 137 -6.95 4.56 -20.17
N ASP A 138 -6.69 5.07 -21.38
CA ASP A 138 -5.45 5.77 -21.71
C ASP A 138 -5.28 7.06 -20.89
N LEU A 139 -6.37 7.79 -20.67
CA LEU A 139 -6.37 8.98 -19.82
C LEU A 139 -6.00 8.65 -18.38
N LEU A 140 -6.55 7.58 -17.80
CA LEU A 140 -6.19 7.16 -16.44
C LEU A 140 -4.70 6.83 -16.36
N ARG A 141 -4.18 6.03 -17.29
CA ARG A 141 -2.75 5.66 -17.31
C ARG A 141 -1.84 6.87 -17.48
N LYS A 142 -2.25 7.86 -18.29
CA LYS A 142 -1.51 9.11 -18.46
C LYS A 142 -1.48 9.93 -17.17
N THR A 143 -2.60 10.06 -16.47
CA THR A 143 -2.68 10.79 -15.18
C THR A 143 -1.83 10.12 -14.10
N GLU A 144 -1.87 8.78 -14.01
CA GLU A 144 -1.05 8.03 -13.05
C GLU A 144 0.46 8.31 -13.21
N ASN A 145 0.93 8.57 -14.43
CA ASN A 145 2.33 8.89 -14.70
C ASN A 145 2.76 10.27 -14.16
N GLY A 146 1.81 11.16 -13.83
CA GLY A 146 2.07 12.46 -13.20
C GLY A 146 2.30 12.38 -11.68
N VAL A 147 2.00 11.23 -11.07
CA VAL A 147 2.13 11.04 -9.61
C VAL A 147 3.60 11.02 -9.21
N SER A 148 3.94 11.82 -8.20
CA SER A 148 5.27 11.79 -7.56
C SER A 148 5.13 11.78 -6.03
N THR A 149 6.24 11.53 -5.32
CA THR A 149 6.21 11.46 -3.86
C THR A 149 5.76 12.78 -3.24
N PRO A 150 4.96 12.77 -2.15
CA PRO A 150 4.39 13.99 -1.56
C PRO A 150 5.37 15.07 -1.06
N HIS A 151 6.68 14.83 -1.09
CA HIS A 151 7.72 15.77 -0.65
C HIS A 151 8.76 16.09 -1.73
N ALA A 152 8.54 15.67 -2.98
CA ALA A 152 9.44 16.03 -4.08
C ALA A 152 9.43 17.55 -4.33
N GLU A 153 10.58 18.15 -4.63
CA GLU A 153 10.63 19.52 -5.16
C GLU A 153 9.84 19.56 -6.48
N GLY A 154 8.89 20.48 -6.60
CA GLY A 154 7.96 20.53 -7.73
C GLY A 154 6.80 19.53 -7.67
N ASN A 155 6.55 18.90 -6.51
CA ASN A 155 5.44 17.97 -6.32
C ASN A 155 4.08 18.61 -6.73
N PRO A 156 3.27 17.91 -7.54
CA PRO A 156 1.99 18.41 -8.02
C PRO A 156 0.96 18.75 -6.93
N PHE A 157 1.08 18.17 -5.73
CA PHE A 157 0.12 18.43 -4.65
C PHE A 157 0.05 19.91 -4.22
N ALA A 158 1.14 20.67 -4.31
CA ALA A 158 1.12 22.10 -3.99
C ALA A 158 0.32 22.94 -5.00
N TYR A 159 0.29 22.49 -6.25
CA TYR A 159 -0.54 23.08 -7.31
C TYR A 159 -2.01 22.66 -7.14
N LEU A 160 -2.28 21.38 -6.87
CA LEU A 160 -3.63 20.87 -6.68
C LEU A 160 -4.36 21.56 -5.53
N LYS A 161 -3.67 21.87 -4.42
CA LYS A 161 -4.28 22.65 -3.33
C LYS A 161 -4.78 24.04 -3.75
N LYS A 162 -4.17 24.65 -4.78
CA LYS A 162 -4.56 25.97 -5.28
C LYS A 162 -5.71 25.87 -6.28
N MET A 163 -5.69 24.84 -7.13
CA MET A 163 -6.66 24.69 -8.23
C MET A 163 -7.93 23.96 -7.79
N VAL A 164 -7.83 23.03 -6.83
CA VAL A 164 -8.95 22.25 -6.28
C VAL A 164 -8.91 22.30 -4.75
N PRO A 165 -9.26 23.45 -4.14
CA PRO A 165 -9.18 23.64 -2.69
C PRO A 165 -9.92 22.59 -1.87
N GLU A 166 -10.97 21.98 -2.43
CA GLU A 166 -11.77 20.91 -1.84
C GLU A 166 -10.92 19.68 -1.47
N PHE A 167 -9.83 19.41 -2.21
CA PHE A 167 -8.91 18.31 -1.93
C PHE A 167 -7.81 18.68 -0.94
N SER A 168 -7.70 19.95 -0.52
CA SER A 168 -6.64 20.41 0.38
C SER A 168 -6.54 19.61 1.69
N PRO A 169 -7.64 19.25 2.37
CA PRO A 169 -7.57 18.43 3.57
C PRO A 169 -6.97 17.03 3.31
N ALA A 170 -7.35 16.39 2.19
CA ALA A 170 -6.82 15.09 1.82
C ALA A 170 -5.32 15.16 1.48
N VAL A 171 -4.90 16.22 0.78
CA VAL A 171 -3.49 16.49 0.48
C VAL A 171 -2.68 16.70 1.76
N ASP A 172 -3.17 17.51 2.70
CA ASP A 172 -2.47 17.78 3.96
C ASP A 172 -2.32 16.49 4.79
N LEU A 173 -3.36 15.66 4.83
CA LEU A 173 -3.33 14.36 5.50
C LEU A 173 -2.23 13.43 4.96
N ILE A 174 -2.11 13.34 3.62
CA ILE A 174 -1.07 12.52 2.97
C ILE A 174 0.32 13.05 3.25
N VAL A 175 0.51 14.37 3.17
CA VAL A 175 1.81 15.01 3.42
C VAL A 175 2.22 14.76 4.87
N GLU A 176 1.32 14.94 5.84
CA GLU A 176 1.60 14.69 7.24
C GLU A 176 1.93 13.21 7.52
N PHE A 177 1.12 12.29 6.98
CA PHE A 177 1.35 10.86 7.10
C PHE A 177 2.72 10.47 6.53
N TRP A 178 3.03 10.93 5.32
CA TRP A 178 4.27 10.59 4.60
C TRP A 178 5.53 11.09 5.32
N LYS A 179 5.47 12.26 5.96
CA LYS A 179 6.59 12.83 6.72
C LYS A 179 7.11 11.84 7.77
N ASN A 180 6.19 11.16 8.45
CA ASN A 180 6.52 10.18 9.47
C ASN A 180 6.80 8.80 8.85
N PHE A 181 5.97 8.37 7.91
CA PHE A 181 6.07 7.05 7.30
C PHE A 181 7.36 6.85 6.49
N SER A 182 7.82 7.89 5.77
CA SER A 182 9.02 7.81 4.91
C SER A 182 10.29 7.40 5.66
N ASN A 183 10.39 7.73 6.95
CA ASN A 183 11.52 7.40 7.82
C ASN A 183 11.26 6.20 8.74
N SER A 184 10.08 5.57 8.64
CA SER A 184 9.72 4.40 9.47
C SER A 184 10.57 3.17 9.14
N ASN A 185 10.69 2.25 10.10
CA ASN A 185 11.34 0.96 9.84
C ASN A 185 10.62 0.17 8.75
N ILE A 186 9.29 0.27 8.69
CA ILE A 186 8.44 -0.38 7.68
C ILE A 186 8.85 0.09 6.27
N ARG A 187 8.90 1.40 6.02
CA ARG A 187 9.30 1.94 4.71
C ARG A 187 10.77 1.63 4.40
N ASN A 188 11.65 1.74 5.39
CA ASN A 188 13.07 1.44 5.23
C ASN A 188 13.33 -0.04 4.90
N LEU A 189 12.59 -0.97 5.52
CA LEU A 189 12.70 -2.39 5.24
C LEU A 189 12.13 -2.75 3.88
N TYR A 190 10.98 -2.18 3.51
CA TYR A 190 10.44 -2.28 2.15
C TYR A 190 11.44 -1.80 1.10
N ASN A 191 12.04 -0.62 1.28
CA ASN A 191 13.05 -0.08 0.36
C ASN A 191 14.28 -0.98 0.27
N TYR A 192 14.71 -1.57 1.39
CA TYR A 192 15.78 -2.56 1.38
C TYR A 192 15.39 -3.79 0.55
N ILE A 193 14.21 -4.38 0.79
CA ILE A 193 13.74 -5.55 0.03
C ILE A 193 13.65 -5.25 -1.46
N LYS A 194 13.05 -4.12 -1.81
CA LYS A 194 12.85 -3.67 -3.19
C LYS A 194 14.16 -3.43 -3.95
N HIS A 195 15.17 -2.83 -3.30
CA HIS A 195 16.37 -2.34 -4.00
C HIS A 195 17.65 -3.13 -3.70
N LYS A 196 17.72 -3.81 -2.56
CA LYS A 196 18.92 -4.47 -2.02
C LYS A 196 18.73 -5.97 -1.81
N GLY A 197 17.50 -6.48 -1.90
CA GLY A 197 17.18 -7.90 -1.84
C GLY A 197 16.79 -8.38 -0.43
N LYS A 198 16.90 -9.69 -0.22
CA LYS A 198 16.32 -10.36 0.96
C LYS A 198 17.11 -10.10 2.26
N PRO A 199 16.46 -9.65 3.35
CA PRO A 199 17.10 -9.59 4.65
C PRO A 199 17.22 -10.98 5.26
N ILE A 200 18.08 -11.10 6.26
CA ILE A 200 18.17 -12.28 7.10
C ILE A 200 17.36 -12.06 8.37
N TYR A 201 16.65 -13.09 8.83
CA TYR A 201 15.87 -13.05 10.06
C TYR A 201 16.62 -13.75 11.20
N ARG A 202 16.78 -13.05 12.34
CA ARG A 202 17.51 -13.55 13.51
C ARG A 202 17.04 -14.93 13.96
N GLU A 203 15.74 -15.11 14.02
CA GLU A 203 15.08 -16.34 14.47
C GLU A 203 15.37 -17.53 13.55
N ILE A 204 15.60 -17.29 12.25
CA ILE A 204 16.00 -18.34 11.30
C ILE A 204 17.48 -18.66 11.45
N GLU A 205 18.31 -17.63 11.68
CA GLU A 205 19.77 -17.80 11.81
C GLU A 205 20.20 -18.50 13.08
N GLU A 206 19.39 -18.45 14.14
CA GLU A 206 19.61 -19.25 15.35
C GLU A 206 19.77 -20.74 15.04
N PHE A 207 19.14 -21.25 13.97
CA PHE A 207 19.26 -22.64 13.52
C PHE A 207 20.48 -22.92 12.63
N ARG A 208 21.10 -21.89 12.02
CA ARG A 208 22.25 -22.05 11.11
C ARG A 208 23.60 -22.12 11.82
N GLY A 209 23.63 -21.93 13.14
CA GLY A 209 24.86 -21.94 13.95
C GLY A 209 25.73 -20.69 13.75
N GLY A 210 26.89 -20.65 14.41
CA GLY A 210 27.82 -19.51 14.34
C GLY A 210 28.54 -19.37 12.99
N LYS A 211 29.43 -18.37 12.88
CA LYS A 211 30.31 -18.23 11.70
C LYS A 211 31.19 -19.46 11.54
N ALA A 212 31.25 -20.02 10.34
CA ALA A 212 32.11 -21.17 10.04
C ALA A 212 33.61 -20.83 10.18
N MET A 213 33.96 -19.57 9.93
CA MET A 213 35.34 -19.06 9.99
C MET A 213 35.32 -17.59 10.42
N ARG A 214 36.41 -17.14 11.07
CA ARG A 214 36.71 -15.71 11.26
C ARG A 214 37.98 -15.37 10.51
N LEU A 215 37.94 -14.36 9.64
CA LEU A 215 39.11 -13.85 8.93
C LEU A 215 39.70 -12.66 9.71
N LEU A 216 40.94 -12.81 10.18
CA LEU A 216 41.67 -11.75 10.88
C LEU A 216 42.88 -11.32 10.07
N ILE A 217 42.95 -10.04 9.69
CA ILE A 217 44.13 -9.43 9.05
C ILE A 217 44.57 -8.27 9.95
N ASN A 218 45.82 -8.29 10.40
CA ASN A 218 46.37 -7.27 11.32
C ASN A 218 45.49 -7.02 12.58
N LYS A 219 44.92 -8.10 13.14
CA LYS A 219 43.99 -8.07 14.30
C LYS A 219 42.64 -7.39 14.03
N GLN A 220 42.32 -7.06 12.78
CA GLN A 220 40.98 -6.60 12.40
C GLN A 220 40.18 -7.76 11.80
N GLU A 221 38.89 -7.85 12.13
CA GLU A 221 37.97 -8.85 11.60
C GLU A 221 37.42 -8.39 10.25
N TYR A 222 37.53 -9.26 9.25
CA TYR A 222 37.05 -9.03 7.89
C TYR A 222 35.85 -9.94 7.59
N PRO A 223 34.98 -9.54 6.64
CA PRO A 223 33.87 -10.38 6.20
C PRO A 223 34.38 -11.77 5.79
N SER A 224 33.86 -12.79 6.44
CA SER A 224 34.16 -14.20 6.20
C SER A 224 32.91 -15.08 6.17
N ASP A 225 31.75 -14.47 6.42
CA ASP A 225 30.43 -15.05 6.35
C ASP A 225 29.48 -14.09 5.63
N ILE A 226 28.53 -14.59 4.84
CA ILE A 226 27.55 -13.74 4.12
C ILE A 226 26.76 -12.83 5.08
N ARG A 227 26.59 -13.25 6.34
CA ARG A 227 25.91 -12.49 7.40
C ARG A 227 26.64 -11.22 7.83
N ASP A 228 27.94 -11.12 7.53
CA ASP A 228 28.75 -9.94 7.87
C ASP A 228 28.33 -8.70 7.08
N VAL A 229 27.68 -8.91 5.93
CA VAL A 229 27.30 -7.84 5.00
C VAL A 229 25.80 -7.78 4.72
N GLN A 230 25.04 -8.83 5.04
CA GLN A 230 23.59 -8.85 4.86
C GLN A 230 22.86 -8.17 6.02
N LYS A 231 21.76 -7.47 5.71
CA LYS A 231 20.90 -6.86 6.73
C LYS A 231 20.21 -7.94 7.56
N ILE A 232 20.41 -7.89 8.87
CA ILE A 232 19.75 -8.77 9.85
C ILE A 232 18.59 -8.01 10.51
N VAL A 233 17.42 -8.64 10.60
CA VAL A 233 16.21 -8.10 11.23
C VAL A 233 15.55 -9.15 12.13
N GLY A 234 14.66 -8.74 13.05
CA GLY A 234 13.83 -9.69 13.81
C GLY A 234 12.51 -9.94 13.10
N LEU A 235 12.15 -11.21 12.89
CA LEU A 235 10.89 -11.61 12.25
C LEU A 235 9.69 -11.31 13.14
N LYS A 236 9.73 -11.74 14.41
CA LYS A 236 8.62 -11.50 15.35
C LYS A 236 8.40 -10.01 15.56
N GLN A 237 9.48 -9.29 15.83
CA GLN A 237 9.45 -7.84 16.00
C GLN A 237 8.87 -7.14 14.75
N GLY A 238 9.26 -7.56 13.54
CA GLY A 238 8.76 -6.98 12.31
C GLY A 238 7.27 -7.23 12.09
N ILE A 239 6.79 -8.43 12.42
CA ILE A 239 5.36 -8.78 12.39
C ILE A 239 4.57 -7.92 13.38
N ASP A 240 5.01 -7.84 14.64
CA ASP A 240 4.35 -7.07 15.69
C ASP A 240 4.30 -5.56 15.33
N GLU A 241 5.38 -5.03 14.76
CA GLU A 241 5.44 -3.65 14.26
C GLU A 241 4.45 -3.40 13.12
N LEU A 242 4.27 -4.37 12.22
CA LEU A 242 3.36 -4.24 11.08
C LEU A 242 1.89 -4.32 11.52
N ILE A 243 1.56 -5.17 12.51
CA ILE A 243 0.22 -5.22 13.13
C ILE A 243 -0.08 -3.89 13.82
N HIS A 244 0.87 -3.37 14.60
CA HIS A 244 0.70 -2.08 15.27
C HIS A 244 0.49 -0.94 14.27
N PHE A 245 1.27 -0.94 13.17
CA PHE A 245 1.12 0.02 12.09
C PHE A 245 -0.25 -0.06 11.43
N ASP A 246 -0.75 -1.26 11.10
CA ASP A 246 -2.11 -1.44 10.57
C ASP A 246 -3.15 -0.79 11.49
N ASP A 247 -3.21 -1.24 12.74
CA ASP A 247 -4.31 -0.89 13.63
C ASP A 247 -4.31 0.59 14.05
N ASN A 248 -3.12 1.15 14.31
CA ASN A 248 -3.02 2.41 15.05
C ASN A 248 -2.57 3.57 14.16
N ILE A 249 -2.10 3.30 12.94
CA ILE A 249 -1.55 4.33 12.05
C ILE A 249 -2.21 4.28 10.68
N LEU A 250 -2.18 3.13 10.00
CA LEU A 250 -2.62 3.02 8.62
C LEU A 250 -4.14 2.99 8.48
N PHE A 251 -4.83 2.20 9.31
CA PHE A 251 -6.30 2.14 9.29
C PHE A 251 -6.94 3.52 9.47
N PRO A 252 -6.66 4.28 10.55
CA PRO A 252 -7.27 5.59 10.75
C PRO A 252 -6.89 6.58 9.65
N TYR A 253 -5.67 6.48 9.10
CA TYR A 253 -5.24 7.30 7.97
C TYR A 253 -6.05 7.02 6.70
N ILE A 254 -6.17 5.75 6.31
CA ILE A 254 -6.91 5.37 5.10
C ILE A 254 -8.39 5.69 5.24
N GLN A 255 -8.98 5.44 6.41
CA GLN A 255 -10.38 5.78 6.68
C GLN A 255 -10.64 7.27 6.47
N ASN A 256 -9.87 8.12 7.15
CA ASN A 256 -10.02 9.57 7.05
C ASN A 256 -9.76 10.06 5.62
N LEU A 257 -8.77 9.49 4.94
CA LEU A 257 -8.48 9.85 3.56
C LEU A 257 -9.66 9.55 2.63
N LEU A 258 -10.23 8.35 2.72
CA LEU A 258 -11.37 7.96 1.87
C LEU A 258 -12.61 8.79 2.18
N GLU A 259 -12.87 9.14 3.43
CA GLU A 259 -13.96 10.04 3.82
C GLU A 259 -13.78 11.45 3.20
N LEU A 260 -12.56 12.00 3.26
CA LEU A 260 -12.24 13.29 2.65
C LEU A 260 -12.36 13.26 1.12
N LEU A 261 -11.83 12.22 0.47
CA LEU A 261 -11.90 12.08 -0.99
C LEU A 261 -13.33 11.85 -1.47
N ASN A 262 -14.09 11.01 -0.79
CA ASN A 262 -15.49 10.76 -1.15
C ASN A 262 -16.33 12.03 -1.04
N THR A 263 -16.05 12.88 -0.04
CA THR A 263 -16.69 14.19 0.11
C THR A 263 -16.27 15.16 -1.00
N ALA A 264 -14.99 15.18 -1.37
CA ALA A 264 -14.46 16.09 -2.38
C ALA A 264 -14.85 15.71 -3.81
N VAL A 265 -14.95 14.41 -4.11
CA VAL A 265 -15.37 13.89 -5.41
C VAL A 265 -16.89 13.94 -5.56
N ASP A 266 -17.65 13.69 -4.49
CA ASP A 266 -19.12 13.53 -4.51
C ASP A 266 -19.60 12.62 -5.67
N PRO A 267 -19.07 11.39 -5.77
CA PRO A 267 -19.31 10.52 -6.92
C PRO A 267 -20.78 10.10 -7.01
N SER A 268 -21.28 9.94 -8.24
CA SER A 268 -22.59 9.30 -8.44
C SER A 268 -22.63 7.92 -7.76
N PRO A 269 -23.70 7.58 -7.00
CA PRO A 269 -23.87 6.25 -6.44
C PRO A 269 -23.81 5.12 -7.48
N MET A 270 -24.06 5.45 -8.75
CA MET A 270 -23.97 4.51 -9.87
C MET A 270 -22.54 4.05 -10.18
N ALA A 271 -21.50 4.78 -9.72
CA ALA A 271 -20.10 4.37 -9.88
C ALA A 271 -19.72 3.16 -9.00
N PHE A 272 -20.57 2.84 -8.02
CA PHE A 272 -20.38 1.81 -7.00
C PHE A 272 -21.32 0.61 -7.15
N MET A 273 -21.88 0.41 -8.35
CA MET A 273 -22.75 -0.72 -8.67
C MET A 273 -21.99 -1.99 -9.00
#